data_AF-A0AAN6S5X5-F1
#
_entry.id   AF-A0AAN6S5X5-F1
#
_cell.length_a   1.000
_cell.length_b   1.000
_cell.length_c   1.000
_cell.angle_alpha   90.00
_cell.angle_beta   90.00
_cell.angle_gamma   90.00
#
_symmetry.space_group_name_H-M   'P 1'
#
loop_
_entity.id
_entity.type
_entity.pdbx_description
1 polymer ?
#
loop_
_entity_poly.entity_id
_entity_poly.type
_entity_poly.pdbx_seq_one_letter_code
_entity_poly.pdbx_strand_id
1 'polypeptide(L)' 'MPGHGVRALARDVFFYDIRDRNTVLGGLVLNPGVTNADFYTMINIVFIMSDSSTFFLRNGDGDTIL' A
#
# COMPACT_ATOMS: atom_id res chain seq x y z
N MET A 1 -22.32 2.67 -22.93
CA MET A 1 -22.60 3.26 -21.60
C MET A 1 -21.38 4.07 -21.17
N PRO A 2 -21.49 5.37 -20.92
CA PRO A 2 -20.38 6.21 -20.48
C PRO A 2 -20.17 6.06 -18.96
N GLY A 3 -18.91 6.12 -18.52
CA GLY A 3 -18.56 6.42 -17.13
C GLY A 3 -18.53 5.23 -16.17
N HIS A 4 -17.48 4.42 -16.23
CA HIS A 4 -16.95 3.82 -15.01
C HIS A 4 -15.46 4.19 -14.93
N GLY A 5 -15.19 5.43 -14.54
CA GLY A 5 -13.94 5.69 -13.83
C GLY A 5 -13.98 4.76 -12.63
N VAL A 6 -13.18 3.70 -12.69
CA VAL A 6 -13.13 2.66 -11.66
C VAL A 6 -12.73 3.41 -10.39
N ARG A 7 -13.69 3.70 -9.52
CA ARG A 7 -13.38 4.20 -8.19
C ARG A 7 -12.54 3.10 -7.56
N ALA A 8 -11.30 3.41 -7.17
CA ALA A 8 -10.48 2.45 -6.47
C ALA A 8 -11.31 1.98 -5.27
N LEU A 9 -11.75 0.71 -5.28
CA LEU A 9 -12.24 0.04 -4.09
C LEU A 9 -11.24 0.37 -3.00
N ALA A 10 -11.73 0.84 -1.85
CA ALA A 10 -10.88 1.20 -0.73
C ALA A 10 -9.77 0.15 -0.60
N ARG A 11 -8.52 0.53 -0.91
CA ARG A 11 -7.43 -0.43 -0.93
C ARG A 11 -7.04 -0.60 0.52
N ASP A 12 -7.40 -1.75 1.08
CA ASP A 12 -6.83 -2.18 2.34
C ASP A 12 -5.37 -2.56 2.09
N VAL A 13 -4.46 -1.72 2.57
CA VAL A 13 -3.02 -1.98 2.51
C VAL A 13 -2.61 -2.52 3.86
N PHE A 14 -2.11 -3.75 3.89
CA PHE A 14 -1.62 -4.38 5.11
C PHE A 14 -0.10 -4.35 5.15
N PHE A 15 0.44 -4.10 6.33
CA PHE A 15 1.86 -4.15 6.61
C PHE A 15 2.20 -5.48 7.25
N TYR A 16 3.29 -6.10 6.81
CA TYR A 16 3.73 -7.41 7.26
C TYR A 16 5.18 -7.35 7.73
N ASP A 17 5.58 -8.23 8.66
CA ASP A 17 6.99 -8.40 8.98
C ASP A 17 7.71 -9.07 7.80
N ILE A 18 8.82 -8.49 7.37
CA ILE A 18 9.64 -9.06 6.30
C ILE A 18 10.25 -10.42 6.70
N ARG A 19 10.49 -10.63 7.99
CA ARG A 19 11.01 -11.89 8.58
C ARG A 19 9.92 -12.94 8.74
N ASP A 20 8.66 -12.53 8.88
CA ASP A 20 7.50 -13.41 8.99
C ASP A 20 6.28 -12.78 8.31
N ARG A 21 6.04 -13.17 7.05
CA ARG A 21 4.96 -12.63 6.22
C ARG A 21 3.56 -13.05 6.67
N ASN A 22 3.43 -13.93 7.66
CA ASN A 22 2.13 -14.28 8.24
C ASN A 22 1.74 -13.34 9.37
N THR A 23 2.67 -12.52 9.87
CA THR A 23 2.42 -11.55 10.93
C THR A 23 2.02 -10.19 10.34
N VAL A 24 0.77 -9.78 10.57
CA VAL A 24 0.26 -8.44 10.23
C VAL A 24 0.70 -7.44 11.29
N LEU A 25 1.44 -6.42 10.89
CA LEU A 25 1.91 -5.33 11.73
C LEU A 25 0.91 -4.16 11.81
N GLY A 26 -0.02 -4.08 10.86
CA GLY A 26 -1.02 -3.01 10.77
C GLY A 26 -1.47 -2.78 9.33
N GLY A 27 -2.01 -1.59 9.04
CA GLY A 27 -2.40 -1.24 7.68
C GLY A 27 -2.92 0.19 7.50
N LEU A 28 -3.15 0.55 6.24
CA LEU A 28 -3.80 1.78 5.82
C LEU A 28 -5.11 1.45 5.10
N VAL A 29 -6.18 2.12 5.54
CA VAL A 29 -7.45 2.15 4.80
C VAL A 29 -7.39 3.33 3.86
N LEU A 30 -7.30 3.07 2.55
CA LEU A 30 -7.21 4.12 1.54
C LEU A 30 -8.60 4.46 1.03
N ASN A 31 -8.94 5.76 1.04
CA ASN A 31 -10.17 6.22 0.44
C ASN A 31 -10.07 6.18 -1.10
N PRO A 32 -11.19 6.02 -1.83
CA PRO A 32 -11.19 5.97 -3.30
C PRO A 32 -10.61 7.20 -4.02
N GLY A 33 -10.45 8.32 -3.31
CA GLY A 33 -9.85 9.56 -3.84
C GLY A 33 -8.33 9.65 -3.64
N VAL A 34 -7.71 8.69 -2.95
CA VAL A 34 -6.26 8.67 -2.72
C VAL A 34 -5.55 8.23 -4.00
N THR A 35 -4.68 9.07 -4.53
CA THR A 35 -3.84 8.71 -5.69
C THR A 35 -2.63 7.89 -5.26
N ASN A 36 -1.93 7.27 -6.21
CA ASN A 36 -0.66 6.58 -5.91
C ASN A 36 0.38 7.53 -5.29
N ALA A 37 0.42 8.81 -5.70
CA ALA A 37 1.35 9.79 -5.14
C ALA A 37 1.01 10.14 -3.68
N ASP A 38 -0.28 10.28 -3.37
CA ASP A 38 -0.76 10.49 -2.00
C ASP A 38 -0.43 9.26 -1.14
N PHE A 39 -0.66 8.06 -1.66
CA PHE A 39 -0.33 6.80 -0.99
C PHE A 39 1.17 6.67 -0.68
N TYR A 40 2.06 6.98 -1.63
CA TYR A 40 3.50 6.94 -1.39
C TYR A 40 3.94 7.97 -0.35
N THR A 41 3.34 9.15 -0.35
CA THR A 41 3.56 10.16 0.70
C THR A 41 3.12 9.65 2.07
N MET A 42 1.97 8.98 2.16
CA MET A 42 1.48 8.38 3.41
C MET A 42 2.39 7.27 3.91
N ILE A 43 2.92 6.40 3.04
CA ILE A 43 3.93 5.38 3.43
C ILE A 43 5.14 6.05 4.08
N ASN A 44 5.64 7.14 3.49
CA ASN A 44 6.81 7.84 4.00
C ASN A 44 6.58 8.52 5.37
N ILE A 45 5.33 8.81 5.72
CA ILE A 45 4.97 9.31 7.05
C ILE A 45 4.91 8.16 8.08
N VAL A 46 4.30 7.03 7.70
CA VAL A 46 4.06 5.90 8.61
C VAL A 46 5.33 5.09 8.86
N PHE A 47 6.20 4.98 7.86
CA PHE A 47 7.49 4.32 7.98
C PHE A 47 8.60 5.35 8.01
N ILE A 48 9.38 5.34 9.09
CA ILE A 48 10.68 6.00 9.11
C ILE A 48 11.61 5.15 8.25
N MET A 49 11.58 5.40 6.95
CA MET A 49 12.54 4.81 6.02
C MET A 49 13.83 5.60 6.17
N SER A 50 14.79 5.06 6.92
CA SER A 50 16.19 5.44 6.74
C SER A 50 16.52 5.26 5.26
N ASP A 51 17.35 6.10 4.64
CA ASP A 51 17.66 6.08 3.19
C ASP A 51 18.10 4.69 2.64
N SER A 52 18.45 3.74 3.51
CA SER A 52 18.82 2.35 3.20
C SER A 52 17.68 1.32 3.37
N SER A 53 16.47 1.74 3.72
CA SER A 53 15.35 0.83 4.01
C SER A 53 14.65 0.42 2.72
N THR A 54 14.64 -0.89 2.45
CA THR A 54 13.91 -1.44 1.30
C THR A 54 12.50 -1.85 1.73
N PHE A 55 11.51 -1.40 0.97
CA PHE A 55 10.14 -1.89 1.07
C PHE A 55 9.71 -2.48 -0.27
N PHE A 56 8.73 -3.37 -0.22
CA PHE A 56 8.14 -3.97 -1.41
C PHE A 56 6.64 -3.79 -1.33
N LEU A 57 6.04 -3.32 -2.42
CA LEU A 57 4.59 -3.31 -2.56
C LEU A 57 4.16 -4.54 -3.32
N ARG A 58 3.17 -5.24 -2.77
CA ARG A 58 2.59 -6.42 -3.38
C ARG A 58 1.10 -6.24 -3.64
N ASN A 59 0.60 -6.86 -4.70
CA ASN A 59 -0.84 -6.98 -4.93
C ASN A 59 -1.42 -8.16 -4.11
N GLY A 60 -2.73 -8.39 -4.23
CA GLY A 60 -3.41 -9.49 -3.55
C GLY A 60 -2.98 -10.89 -4.00
N ASP A 61 -2.42 -11.00 -5.22
CA ASP A 61 -1.87 -12.24 -5.78
C ASP A 61 -0.43 -12.52 -5.30
N GLY A 62 0.18 -11.57 -4.60
CA GLY A 62 1.53 -11.68 -4.03
C GLY A 62 2.66 -11.21 -4.95
N ASP A 63 2.34 -10.71 -6.15
CA ASP A 63 3.30 -10.13 -7.09
C ASP A 63 3.81 -8.78 -6.58
N THR A 64 5.12 -8.58 -6.68
CA THR A 64 5.76 -7.30 -6.40
C THR A 64 5.45 -6.32 -7.53
N ILE A 65 4.84 -5.18 -7.19
CA ILE A 65 4.50 -4.09 -8.11
C ILE A 65 5.44 -2.89 -7.98
N LEU A 66 6.17 -2.80 -6.87
CA LEU A 66 7.25 -1.83 -6.61
C LEU A 66 8.29 -2.44 -5.67
#